data_AF-A0A2V7R120-F1
#
_entry.id   AF-A0A2V7R120-F1
#
_cell.length_a   1.000
_cell.length_b   1.000
_cell.length_c   1.000
_cell.angle_alpha   90.00
_cell.angle_beta   90.00
_cell.angle_gamma   90.00
#
_symmetry.space_group_name_H-M   'P 1'
#
loop_
_entity.id
_entity.type
_entity.pdbx_description
1 polymer ?
#
loop_
_entity_poly.entity_id
_entity_poly.type
_entity_poly.pdbx_seq_one_letter_code
_entity_poly.pdbx_strand_id
1 'polypeptide(L)'
;MKRSLLFLAGLLMLAAAPPPVAAQGHGHKKEFEVAPSRAVSVTREVLGRQGYEVIRIETIGNDQVVYYRRGNRGRGKGKGPPMKMIIRRVENRVVFVDTPDAILVDINVRLKL
;
A
#
# COMPACT_ATOMS: atom_id res chain seq x y z
N MET A 1 -58.57 13.26 57.97
CA MET A 1 -57.78 12.88 56.78
C MET A 1 -57.09 14.13 56.23
N LYS A 2 -55.82 14.36 56.62
CA LYS A 2 -55.05 15.54 56.20
C LYS A 2 -54.11 15.14 55.06
N ARG A 3 -54.16 15.94 53.99
CA ARG A 3 -53.40 15.80 52.75
C ARG A 3 -51.99 16.36 52.91
N SER A 4 -51.06 15.72 52.20
CA SER A 4 -49.86 16.28 51.54
C SER A 4 -48.77 16.91 52.41
N LEU A 5 -47.52 16.45 52.26
CA LEU A 5 -46.57 17.06 51.33
C LEU A 5 -45.29 16.22 51.19
N LEU A 6 -44.90 16.00 49.95
CA LEU A 6 -43.63 15.44 49.49
C LEU A 6 -42.47 16.39 49.84
N PHE A 7 -41.29 15.87 50.22
CA PHE A 7 -40.04 16.52 49.86
C PHE A 7 -38.99 15.50 49.39
N LEU A 8 -38.48 15.82 48.21
CA LEU A 8 -37.62 15.10 47.30
C LEU A 8 -36.16 15.30 47.72
N ALA A 9 -35.40 14.24 48.01
CA ALA A 9 -33.96 14.31 48.23
C ALA A 9 -33.24 13.48 47.16
N GLY A 10 -33.01 14.08 46.00
CA GLY A 10 -32.17 13.53 44.94
C GLY A 10 -30.73 14.00 45.11
N LEU A 11 -29.88 13.18 45.72
CA LEU A 11 -28.44 13.40 45.82
C LEU A 11 -27.78 12.90 44.53
N LEU A 12 -27.50 13.79 43.58
CA LEU A 12 -26.77 13.46 42.36
C LEU A 12 -25.25 13.52 42.63
N MET A 13 -24.63 12.35 42.76
CA MET A 13 -23.18 12.20 42.91
C MET A 13 -22.47 12.29 41.55
N LEU A 14 -21.63 13.32 41.43
CA LEU A 14 -20.38 13.50 40.70
C LEU A 14 -19.89 12.39 39.73
N ALA A 15 -19.70 12.77 38.46
CA ALA A 15 -18.67 12.16 37.59
C ALA A 15 -18.15 13.21 36.60
N ALA A 16 -17.16 14.00 37.03
CA ALA A 16 -16.38 14.83 36.12
C ALA A 16 -15.33 13.95 35.43
N ALA A 17 -15.64 13.46 34.23
CA ALA A 17 -14.65 12.80 33.38
C ALA A 17 -13.67 13.84 32.83
N PRO A 18 -12.34 13.65 32.90
CA PRO A 18 -11.42 14.50 32.17
C PRO A 18 -11.65 14.33 30.66
N PRO A 19 -11.53 15.40 29.85
CA PRO A 19 -11.65 15.25 28.41
C PRO A 19 -10.52 14.33 27.89
N PRO A 20 -10.79 13.46 26.91
CA PRO A 20 -9.72 12.73 26.25
C PRO A 20 -8.82 13.75 25.55
N VAL A 21 -7.56 13.81 25.97
CA VAL A 21 -6.49 14.48 25.23
C VAL A 21 -6.39 13.74 23.90
N ALA A 22 -6.95 14.33 22.85
CA ALA A 22 -6.75 13.86 21.48
C ALA A 22 -5.25 14.02 21.18
N ALA A 23 -4.52 12.92 21.32
CA ALA A 23 -3.15 12.81 20.86
C ALA A 23 -3.13 13.17 19.38
N GLN A 24 -2.54 14.33 19.07
CA GLN A 24 -2.38 14.87 17.73
C GLN A 24 -1.27 14.11 17.01
N GLY A 25 -1.51 12.82 16.77
CA GLY A 25 -0.72 12.02 15.84
C GLY A 25 -1.22 12.28 14.42
N HIS A 26 -0.83 13.40 13.82
CA HIS A 26 -0.83 13.51 12.35
C HIS A 26 0.27 12.60 11.80
N GLY A 27 0.09 11.29 11.98
CA GLY A 27 0.78 10.32 11.16
C GLY A 27 0.36 10.63 9.73
N HIS A 28 1.32 10.96 8.87
CA HIS A 28 1.08 11.14 7.46
C HIS A 28 0.35 9.89 6.95
N LYS A 29 -0.96 10.01 6.73
CA LYS A 29 -1.67 9.09 5.84
C LYS A 29 -1.11 9.38 4.46
N LYS A 30 0.06 8.80 4.16
CA LYS A 30 0.45 8.56 2.78
C LYS A 30 -0.51 7.50 2.27
N GLU A 31 -1.72 7.92 1.94
CA GLU A 31 -2.52 7.17 0.98
C GLU A 31 -1.67 7.16 -0.29
N PHE A 32 -1.09 6.00 -0.58
CA PHE A 32 -0.12 5.83 -1.64
C PHE A 32 -0.82 5.89 -2.99
N GLU A 33 -1.17 7.10 -3.40
CA GLU A 33 -1.73 7.43 -4.70
C GLU A 33 -0.63 7.38 -5.77
N VAL A 34 0.04 6.22 -5.87
CA VAL A 34 0.97 5.97 -6.97
C VAL A 34 0.12 5.71 -8.20
N ALA A 35 0.16 6.63 -9.16
CA ALA A 35 -0.45 6.42 -10.46
C ALA A 35 0.04 5.08 -11.07
N PRO A 36 -0.83 4.24 -11.66
CA PRO A 36 -0.42 2.95 -12.24
C PRO A 36 0.73 3.08 -13.26
N SER A 37 0.76 4.17 -14.03
CA SER A 37 1.85 4.50 -14.95
C SER A 37 3.19 4.67 -14.23
N ARG A 38 3.20 5.32 -13.06
CA ARG A 38 4.40 5.50 -12.24
C ARG A 38 4.90 4.18 -11.69
N ALA A 39 4.01 3.31 -11.22
CA ALA A 39 4.36 1.97 -10.76
C ALA A 39 5.05 1.18 -11.88
N VAL A 40 4.47 1.15 -13.08
CA VAL A 40 5.05 0.47 -14.26
C VAL A 40 6.43 1.04 -14.62
N SER A 41 6.59 2.37 -14.64
CA SER A 41 7.88 3.01 -14.94
C SER A 41 8.96 2.62 -13.93
N VAL A 42 8.64 2.64 -12.63
CA VAL A 42 9.58 2.26 -11.57
C VAL A 42 9.93 0.78 -11.66
N THR A 43 8.95 -0.10 -11.91
CA THR A 43 9.20 -1.53 -12.11
C THR A 43 10.17 -1.78 -13.26
N ARG A 44 9.98 -1.13 -14.42
CA ARG A 44 10.90 -1.25 -15.56
C ARG A 44 12.34 -0.87 -15.19
N GLU A 45 12.49 0.23 -14.45
CA GLU A 45 13.79 0.72 -14.03
C GLU A 45 14.48 -0.23 -13.03
N VAL A 46 13.75 -0.70 -12.02
CA VAL A 46 14.27 -1.66 -11.03
C VAL A 46 14.70 -2.95 -11.71
N LEU A 47 13.85 -3.50 -12.57
CA LEU A 47 14.17 -4.72 -13.32
C LEU A 47 15.44 -4.55 -14.16
N GLY A 48 15.57 -3.44 -14.89
CA GLY A 48 16.78 -3.13 -15.67
C GLY A 48 18.05 -3.08 -14.82
N ARG A 49 18.01 -2.39 -13.67
CA ARG A 49 19.13 -2.31 -12.72
C ARG A 49 19.51 -3.68 -12.16
N GLN A 50 18.51 -4.50 -11.86
CA GLN A 50 18.72 -5.87 -11.38
C GLN A 50 19.08 -6.87 -12.49
N GLY A 51 19.25 -6.40 -13.73
CA GLY A 51 19.69 -7.20 -14.87
C GLY A 51 18.61 -8.08 -15.47
N TYR A 52 17.35 -7.70 -15.30
CA TYR A 52 16.22 -8.26 -16.00
C TYR A 52 15.85 -7.40 -17.20
N GLU A 53 15.26 -8.03 -18.19
CA GLU A 53 14.65 -7.41 -19.36
C GLU A 53 13.14 -7.56 -19.27
N VAL A 54 12.40 -6.47 -19.46
CA VAL A 54 10.94 -6.52 -19.62
C VAL A 54 10.64 -6.94 -21.05
N ILE A 55 9.94 -8.07 -21.20
CA ILE A 55 9.58 -8.67 -22.49
C ILE A 55 8.28 -8.05 -23.00
N ARG A 56 7.29 -7.93 -22.12
CA ARG A 56 5.93 -7.49 -22.46
C ARG A 56 5.24 -6.94 -21.23
N ILE A 57 4.37 -5.96 -21.43
CA ILE A 57 3.41 -5.53 -20.42
C ILE A 57 2.03 -5.63 -21.04
N GLU A 58 1.12 -6.32 -20.37
CA GLU A 58 -0.26 -6.47 -20.78
C GLU A 58 -1.18 -5.81 -19.75
N THR A 59 -2.21 -5.13 -20.22
CA THR A 59 -3.29 -4.65 -19.37
C THR A 59 -4.42 -5.68 -19.40
N ILE A 60 -4.75 -6.24 -18.24
CA ILE A 60 -5.84 -7.22 -18.08
C ILE A 60 -6.83 -6.67 -17.05
N GLY A 61 -7.97 -6.17 -17.52
CA GLY A 61 -8.90 -5.42 -16.66
C GLY A 61 -8.21 -4.19 -16.06
N ASN A 62 -8.15 -4.12 -14.73
CA ASN A 62 -7.49 -3.05 -13.98
C ASN A 62 -6.03 -3.36 -13.61
N ASP A 63 -5.53 -4.55 -13.96
CA ASP A 63 -4.20 -5.04 -13.59
C ASP A 63 -3.21 -4.85 -14.75
N GLN A 64 -1.94 -4.59 -14.42
CA GLN A 64 -0.83 -4.63 -15.38
C GLN A 64 0.01 -5.88 -15.12
N VAL A 65 0.06 -6.79 -16.10
CA VAL A 65 0.90 -7.98 -16.04
C VAL A 65 2.22 -7.69 -16.72
N VAL A 66 3.31 -7.76 -15.95
CA VAL A 66 4.67 -7.49 -16.42
C VAL A 66 5.38 -8.81 -16.63
N TYR A 67 5.68 -9.15 -17.87
CA TYR A 67 6.50 -10.29 -18.26
C TYR A 67 7.96 -9.85 -18.38
N TYR A 68 8.86 -10.54 -17.69
CA TYR A 68 10.28 -10.20 -17.64
C TYR A 68 11.14 -11.46 -17.59
N ARG A 69 12.43 -11.34 -17.89
CA ARG A 69 13.39 -12.46 -17.78
C ARG A 69 14.77 -11.96 -17.46
N ARG A 70 15.66 -12.88 -17.06
CA ARG A 70 17.09 -12.57 -16.87
C ARG A 70 17.69 -12.06 -18.19
N GLY A 71 18.33 -10.90 -18.14
CA GLY A 71 19.12 -10.38 -19.25
C GLY A 71 20.43 -11.15 -19.43
N ASN A 72 20.99 -11.10 -20.64
CA ASN A 72 22.21 -11.82 -20.99
C ASN A 72 23.49 -11.15 -20.42
N ARG A 73 23.42 -9.88 -20.00
CA ARG A 73 24.54 -9.09 -19.40
C ARG A 73 25.91 -9.26 -20.10
N GLY A 74 25.91 -9.43 -21.43
CA GLY A 74 27.14 -9.66 -22.21
C GLY A 74 27.82 -11.03 -21.98
N ARG A 75 27.24 -11.92 -21.17
CA ARG A 75 27.75 -13.27 -20.90
C ARG A 75 26.96 -14.27 -21.74
N GLY A 76 27.40 -14.52 -22.96
CA GLY A 76 26.72 -15.43 -23.88
C GLY A 76 26.38 -16.78 -23.23
N LYS A 77 25.07 -17.03 -23.04
CA LYS A 77 24.36 -18.33 -22.96
C LYS A 77 22.89 -18.04 -22.66
N GLY A 78 22.11 -17.72 -23.71
CA GLY A 78 20.66 -17.57 -23.62
C GLY A 78 20.14 -16.49 -22.66
N LYS A 79 18.83 -16.25 -22.68
CA LYS A 79 18.16 -15.47 -21.63
C LYS A 79 17.44 -16.45 -20.71
N GLY A 80 17.26 -16.09 -19.43
CA GLY A 80 16.52 -16.93 -18.48
C GLY A 80 15.06 -17.15 -18.91
N PRO A 81 14.34 -18.10 -18.29
CA PRO A 81 12.92 -18.30 -18.59
C PRO A 81 12.11 -17.02 -18.30
N PRO A 82 11.02 -16.78 -19.04
CA PRO A 82 10.07 -15.72 -18.72
C PRO A 82 9.45 -15.92 -17.33
N MET A 83 9.36 -14.83 -16.58
CA MET A 83 8.69 -14.66 -15.31
C MET A 83 7.58 -13.63 -15.47
N LYS A 84 6.62 -13.62 -14.55
CA LYS A 84 5.55 -12.62 -14.51
C LYS A 84 5.43 -12.02 -13.10
N MET A 85 5.00 -10.78 -13.04
CA MET A 85 4.48 -10.15 -11.82
C MET A 85 3.24 -9.33 -12.19
N ILE A 86 2.39 -9.03 -11.21
CA ILE A 86 1.16 -8.30 -11.45
C ILE A 86 1.17 -7.02 -10.60
N ILE A 87 0.91 -5.89 -11.24
CA ILE A 87 0.66 -4.61 -10.59
C ILE A 87 -0.85 -4.45 -10.55
N ARG A 88 -1.44 -4.74 -9.38
CA ARG A 88 -2.88 -4.66 -9.14
C ARG A 88 -3.26 -3.30 -8.58
N ARG A 89 -4.29 -2.69 -9.15
CA ARG A 89 -4.90 -1.48 -8.58
C ARG A 89 -6.00 -1.88 -7.60
N VAL A 90 -5.86 -1.49 -6.34
CA VAL A 90 -6.87 -1.71 -5.30
C VAL A 90 -7.28 -0.35 -4.76
N GLU A 91 -8.50 0.08 -5.07
CA GLU A 91 -9.00 1.41 -4.68
C GLU A 91 -8.01 2.53 -5.12
N ASN A 92 -7.39 3.19 -4.15
CA ASN A 92 -6.45 4.30 -4.32
C ASN A 92 -4.98 3.87 -4.22
N ARG A 93 -4.69 2.56 -4.20
CA ARG A 93 -3.32 2.03 -4.02
C ARG A 93 -2.94 0.99 -5.08
N VAL A 94 -1.64 0.76 -5.17
CA VAL A 94 -1.04 -0.27 -6.03
C VAL A 94 -0.47 -1.39 -5.17
N VAL A 95 -0.71 -2.63 -5.58
CA VAL A 95 -0.20 -3.85 -4.94
C VAL A 95 0.60 -4.65 -5.95
N PHE A 96 1.80 -5.08 -5.57
CA PHE A 96 2.65 -5.97 -6.38
C PHE A 96 2.41 -7.43 -5.96
N VAL A 97 2.03 -8.27 -6.91
CA VAL A 97 1.73 -9.70 -6.70
C VAL A 97 2.73 -10.53 -7.51
N ASP A 98 3.06 -11.73 -7.02
CA ASP A 98 4.05 -12.65 -7.61
C ASP A 98 5.41 -11.98 -7.87
N THR A 99 5.78 -11.04 -7.01
CA THR A 99 7.03 -10.27 -7.13
C THR A 99 8.06 -10.81 -6.13
N PRO A 100 9.26 -11.22 -6.58
CA PRO A 100 10.33 -11.61 -5.67
C PRO A 100 10.70 -10.48 -4.69
N ASP A 101 10.94 -10.82 -3.43
CA ASP A 101 11.19 -9.84 -2.35
C ASP A 101 12.30 -8.84 -2.68
N ALA A 102 13.40 -9.32 -3.26
CA ALA A 102 14.52 -8.46 -3.66
C ALA A 102 14.12 -7.39 -4.70
N ILE A 103 13.17 -7.68 -5.58
CA ILE A 103 12.63 -6.69 -6.52
C ILE A 103 11.63 -5.78 -5.81
N LEU A 104 10.79 -6.33 -4.94
CA LEU A 104 9.76 -5.59 -4.22
C LEU A 104 10.36 -4.51 -3.29
N VAL A 105 11.43 -4.85 -2.57
CA VAL A 105 12.15 -3.90 -1.71
C VAL A 105 12.64 -2.69 -2.50
N ASP A 106 13.30 -2.92 -3.64
CA ASP A 106 13.82 -1.84 -4.49
C ASP A 106 12.71 -0.98 -5.09
N ILE A 107 11.57 -1.59 -5.44
CA ILE A 107 10.38 -0.88 -5.90
C ILE A 107 9.84 0.03 -4.79
N ASN A 108 9.68 -0.49 -3.57
CA ASN A 108 9.16 0.27 -2.43
C ASN A 108 10.04 1.49 -2.12
N VAL A 109 11.36 1.29 -2.09
CA VAL A 109 12.33 2.39 -1.90
C VAL A 109 12.14 3.49 -2.96
N ARG A 110 11.92 3.12 -4.23
CA ARG A 110 11.76 4.08 -5.33
C ARG A 110 10.41 4.77 -5.37
N LEU A 111 9.36 4.08 -4.93
CA LEU A 111 8.03 4.65 -4.80
C LEU A 111 7.84 5.42 -3.48
N LYS A 112 8.86 5.42 -2.60
CA LYS A 112 8.82 6.01 -1.26
C LYS A 112 7.65 5.48 -0.42
N LEU A 113 7.37 4.19 -0.60
CA LEU A 113 6.41 3.38 0.16
C LEU A 113 7.01 2.99 1.50
#